data_AF-A0AAE8SEW5-F1
#
_entry.id   AF-A0AAE8SEW5-F1
#
_cell.length_a   1.000
_cell.length_b   1.000
_cell.length_c   1.000
_cell.angle_alpha   90.00
_cell.angle_beta   90.00
_cell.angle_gamma   90.00
#
_symmetry.space_group_name_H-M   'P 1'
#
loop_
_entity.id
_entity.type
_entity.pdbx_description
1 polymer ?
#
loop_
_entity_poly.entity_id
_entity_poly.type
_entity_poly.pdbx_seq_one_letter_code
_entity_poly.pdbx_strand_id
1 'polypeptide(L)'
;MDHRYSSDFNDARNVWGHKFNWTPDHQTAPEIAHLLYSYDKLATDALDRLDYFSPPTSKGWKCPHGSGPGQRDLYELLRKHADSDEILGKLWNEVSTVPEWVDWDQIQRGQQVVYQFSGQIIFGLLYNSLLGGMGAYRVVETLSRTGGFGVNVTRRRLLETLQHFMEVIEDIDAIKPGGKGYVSSVRVRLLHASVRRRLMQLEHENPGYFDMEKWGVPINDMHSIGTISVYSVAIVYLALPRQGVHLTDQQTADYFALWRYVGYLLGTPVDWMATPEQAKVLWESIAVSEIAPSKNSQILANNILTAEARVPPLNLPREVLAAHAYRLNGDELAGALGIDKPSLRFRAIVWLQCAFLFLLSYSYPWLPTHMQKRREQKFKTFANFMVHSKKMGGIGDPTTFEFQYLPRLGMLTELGVDKKQEAEQSASAGFSKPMITLGKAVLVVGTTAGAVAAVSLVRFVGVSSIPRHLLSAVLAQQSLIWAE
;
A
#
# COMPACT_ATOMS: atom_id res chain seq x y z
N MET A 1 -14.14 2.96 -23.19
CA MET A 1 -15.05 3.97 -22.60
C MET A 1 -15.90 3.20 -21.61
N ASP A 2 -15.88 3.61 -20.35
CA ASP A 2 -16.67 2.96 -19.30
C ASP A 2 -18.15 3.24 -19.62
N HIS A 3 -18.95 2.20 -19.87
CA HIS A 3 -20.36 2.32 -20.27
C HIS A 3 -21.27 2.86 -19.16
N ARG A 4 -20.70 3.23 -18.00
CA ARG A 4 -21.39 3.78 -16.84
C ARG A 4 -21.58 5.31 -16.89
N TYR A 5 -21.15 5.98 -17.96
CA TYR A 5 -21.35 7.43 -18.12
C TYR A 5 -22.47 7.73 -19.12
N SER A 6 -23.44 8.54 -18.69
CA SER A 6 -24.31 9.27 -19.62
C SER A 6 -23.45 10.01 -20.64
N SER A 7 -23.85 9.99 -21.91
CA SER A 7 -23.17 10.69 -23.01
C SER A 7 -23.15 12.22 -22.84
N ASP A 8 -23.87 12.75 -21.86
CA ASP A 8 -24.04 14.18 -21.65
C ASP A 8 -22.97 14.70 -20.66
N PHE A 9 -21.81 15.07 -21.22
CA PHE A 9 -20.68 15.66 -20.50
C PHE A 9 -20.93 17.16 -20.20
N ASN A 10 -21.77 17.47 -19.22
CA ASN A 10 -22.08 18.88 -18.87
C ASN A 10 -20.95 19.59 -18.08
N ASP A 11 -20.18 18.88 -17.26
CA ASP A 11 -18.95 19.37 -16.59
C ASP A 11 -17.90 18.24 -16.57
N ALA A 12 -17.21 18.06 -17.70
CA ALA A 12 -16.19 17.03 -17.88
C ALA A 12 -14.88 17.45 -17.20
N ARG A 13 -14.42 16.66 -16.23
CA ARG A 13 -13.13 16.87 -15.56
C ARG A 13 -12.13 15.77 -15.91
N ASN A 14 -10.86 16.14 -15.91
CA ASN A 14 -9.74 15.22 -16.08
C ASN A 14 -8.74 15.48 -14.96
N VAL A 15 -8.64 14.54 -14.02
CA VAL A 15 -7.67 14.57 -12.94
C VAL A 15 -6.61 13.52 -13.24
N TRP A 16 -5.46 13.96 -13.77
CA TRP A 16 -4.30 13.10 -14.00
C TRP A 16 -4.59 11.84 -14.84
N GLY A 17 -5.39 12.00 -15.89
CA GLY A 17 -5.81 10.93 -16.80
C GLY A 17 -6.99 10.09 -16.30
N HIS A 18 -7.63 10.48 -15.19
CA HIS A 18 -8.96 9.99 -14.78
C HIS A 18 -10.02 10.98 -15.23
N LYS A 19 -10.91 10.55 -16.14
CA LYS A 19 -11.97 11.40 -16.72
C LYS A 19 -13.32 11.03 -16.14
N PHE A 20 -14.09 12.03 -15.72
CA PHE A 20 -15.41 11.85 -15.14
C PHE A 20 -16.26 13.12 -15.31
N ASN A 21 -17.56 12.99 -15.07
CA ASN A 21 -18.49 14.11 -15.02
C ASN A 21 -18.63 14.58 -13.58
N TRP A 22 -18.38 15.86 -13.34
CA TRP A 22 -18.71 16.47 -12.05
C TRP A 22 -20.24 16.58 -11.93
N THR A 23 -20.77 16.15 -10.79
CA THR A 23 -22.21 16.14 -10.49
C THR A 23 -22.50 17.05 -9.28
N PRO A 24 -23.77 17.39 -9.02
CA PRO A 24 -24.14 18.14 -7.81
C PRO A 24 -23.76 17.46 -6.49
N ASP A 25 -23.54 16.14 -6.49
CA ASP A 25 -23.09 15.40 -5.31
C ASP A 25 -21.61 15.59 -5.01
N HIS A 26 -20.82 16.03 -6.00
CA HIS A 26 -19.40 16.30 -5.82
C HIS A 26 -19.20 17.58 -5.02
N GLN A 27 -18.29 17.50 -4.05
CA GLN A 27 -17.92 18.59 -3.18
C GLN A 27 -16.65 19.27 -3.70
N THR A 28 -16.66 20.59 -3.74
CA THR A 28 -15.53 21.46 -4.11
C THR A 28 -14.50 21.52 -2.98
N ALA A 29 -13.28 21.99 -3.30
CA ALA A 29 -12.20 22.13 -2.31
C ALA A 29 -12.61 22.96 -1.06
N PRO A 30 -13.32 24.11 -1.19
CA PRO A 30 -13.83 24.84 -0.02
C PRO A 30 -14.83 24.05 0.83
N GLU A 31 -15.71 23.25 0.21
CA GLU A 31 -16.73 22.47 0.93
C GLU A 31 -16.11 21.36 1.78
N ILE A 32 -15.03 20.73 1.30
CA ILE A 32 -14.30 19.68 2.03
C ILE A 32 -13.15 20.21 2.90
N ALA A 33 -12.85 21.50 2.86
CA ALA A 33 -11.72 22.10 3.59
C ALA A 33 -11.81 21.93 5.11
N HIS A 34 -13.01 21.79 5.66
CA HIS A 34 -13.21 21.53 7.09
C HIS A 34 -12.54 20.22 7.57
N LEU A 35 -12.41 19.23 6.69
CA LEU A 35 -11.74 17.95 6.97
C LEU A 35 -10.21 18.09 7.14
N LEU A 36 -9.63 19.23 6.79
CA LEU A 36 -8.23 19.54 7.08
C LEU A 36 -7.99 19.81 8.57
N TYR A 37 -9.06 20.13 9.32
CA TYR A 37 -8.98 20.55 10.72
C TYR A 37 -9.69 19.59 11.68
N SER A 38 -10.44 18.62 11.17
CA SER A 38 -10.95 17.49 11.95
C SER A 38 -9.98 16.30 11.90
N TYR A 39 -9.93 15.53 12.99
CA TYR A 39 -9.06 14.38 13.14
C TYR A 39 -9.55 13.50 14.30
N ASP A 40 -8.98 12.29 14.40
CA ASP A 40 -9.19 11.37 15.52
C ASP A 40 -8.62 11.91 16.85
N LYS A 41 -9.41 12.76 17.49
CA LYS A 41 -9.11 13.36 18.79
C LYS A 41 -9.14 12.32 19.91
N LEU A 42 -10.04 11.35 19.84
CA LEU A 42 -10.16 10.29 20.85
C LEU A 42 -8.86 9.47 20.96
N ALA A 43 -8.31 9.00 19.85
CA ALA A 43 -7.02 8.28 19.89
C ALA A 43 -5.86 9.18 20.29
N THR A 44 -5.90 10.48 19.94
CA THR A 44 -4.88 11.44 20.36
C THR A 44 -4.89 11.66 21.88
N ASP A 45 -6.07 11.91 22.46
CA ASP A 45 -6.26 12.11 23.90
C ASP A 45 -5.94 10.83 24.68
N ALA A 46 -6.24 9.65 24.12
CA ALA A 46 -5.91 8.36 24.73
C ALA A 46 -4.40 8.19 24.96
N LEU A 47 -3.54 8.74 24.09
CA LEU A 47 -2.08 8.63 24.28
C LEU A 47 -1.61 9.29 25.58
N ASP A 48 -2.21 10.40 25.99
CA ASP A 48 -1.86 11.09 27.23
C ASP A 48 -2.24 10.24 28.46
N ARG A 49 -3.37 9.53 28.38
CA ARG A 49 -3.80 8.59 29.42
C ARG A 49 -2.90 7.35 29.47
N LEU A 50 -2.51 6.82 28.32
CA LEU A 50 -1.54 5.72 28.26
C LEU A 50 -0.18 6.15 28.85
N ASP A 51 0.25 7.40 28.61
CA ASP A 51 1.48 7.96 29.15
C ASP A 51 1.40 8.13 30.68
N TYR A 52 0.22 8.42 31.23
CA TYR A 52 -0.01 8.43 32.69
C TYR A 52 0.20 7.04 33.32
N PHE A 53 -0.38 5.97 32.75
CA PHE A 53 -0.25 4.60 33.31
C PHE A 53 1.10 3.96 33.06
N SER A 54 1.73 4.28 31.92
CA SER A 54 3.03 3.77 31.54
C SER A 54 3.85 4.89 30.92
N PRO A 55 4.51 5.72 31.72
CA PRO A 55 5.33 6.82 31.22
C PRO A 55 6.41 6.33 30.25
N PRO A 56 6.68 7.08 29.16
CA PRO A 56 7.75 6.72 28.26
C PRO A 56 9.12 6.80 28.97
N THR A 57 9.84 5.69 29.04
CA THR A 57 11.08 5.56 29.84
C THR A 57 12.37 5.89 29.09
N SER A 58 12.34 6.18 27.79
CA SER A 58 13.56 6.28 26.99
C SER A 58 14.29 7.61 27.18
N LYS A 59 15.44 7.55 27.89
CA LYS A 59 16.54 8.54 27.80
C LYS A 59 17.25 8.54 26.43
N GLY A 60 16.64 7.94 25.39
CA GLY A 60 17.21 7.74 24.07
C GLY A 60 16.13 7.81 22.98
N TRP A 61 16.54 8.24 21.80
CA TRP A 61 15.74 8.70 20.65
C TRP A 61 14.71 7.74 20.03
N LYS A 62 14.45 6.58 20.64
CA LYS A 62 13.38 5.65 20.24
C LYS A 62 12.15 5.95 21.07
N CYS A 63 10.98 6.14 20.43
CA CYS A 63 9.74 6.06 21.17
C CYS A 63 9.66 4.66 21.80
N PRO A 64 9.25 4.51 23.07
CA PRO A 64 9.28 3.23 23.77
C PRO A 64 8.26 2.21 23.24
N HIS A 65 7.50 2.57 22.20
CA HIS A 65 6.47 1.73 21.62
C HIS A 65 7.08 0.56 20.85
N GLY A 66 6.91 -0.65 21.38
CA GLY A 66 7.40 -1.89 20.80
C GLY A 66 6.73 -3.12 21.40
N SER A 67 7.01 -4.29 20.84
CA SER A 67 6.35 -5.56 21.21
C SER A 67 7.27 -6.64 21.78
N GLY A 68 8.50 -6.30 22.09
CA GLY A 68 9.40 -7.20 22.83
C GLY A 68 9.10 -7.24 24.34
N PRO A 69 9.62 -8.25 25.08
CA PRO A 69 9.61 -8.25 26.54
C PRO A 69 10.17 -6.93 27.09
N GLY A 70 9.36 -6.19 27.87
CA GLY A 70 9.73 -4.88 28.41
C GLY A 70 9.54 -3.69 27.47
N GLN A 71 8.96 -3.86 26.28
CA GLN A 71 8.57 -2.78 25.37
C GLN A 71 7.12 -2.31 25.61
N ARG A 72 6.82 -1.07 25.23
CA ARG A 72 5.56 -0.39 25.53
C ARG A 72 4.53 -0.56 24.40
N ASP A 73 3.87 -1.70 24.30
CA ASP A 73 2.81 -1.89 23.29
C ASP A 73 1.54 -1.09 23.67
N LEU A 74 1.22 -0.07 22.86
CA LEU A 74 0.06 0.80 23.12
C LEU A 74 -1.28 0.07 23.02
N TYR A 75 -1.39 -0.96 22.17
CA TYR A 75 -2.62 -1.76 22.07
C TYR A 75 -2.83 -2.58 23.35
N GLU A 76 -1.78 -3.22 23.86
CA GLU A 76 -1.89 -4.00 25.10
C GLU A 76 -2.15 -3.10 26.32
N LEU A 77 -1.56 -1.90 26.36
CA LEU A 77 -1.86 -0.92 27.40
C LEU A 77 -3.31 -0.43 27.31
N LEU A 78 -3.80 -0.12 26.12
CA LEU A 78 -5.20 0.26 25.90
C LEU A 78 -6.14 -0.84 26.40
N ARG A 79 -5.91 -2.09 25.98
CA ARG A 79 -6.70 -3.25 26.40
C ARG A 79 -6.67 -3.45 27.92
N LYS A 80 -5.49 -3.32 28.54
CA LYS A 80 -5.31 -3.51 29.98
C LYS A 80 -6.00 -2.44 30.82
N HIS A 81 -6.03 -1.20 30.35
CA HIS A 81 -6.50 -0.04 31.11
C HIS A 81 -7.87 0.49 30.69
N ALA A 82 -8.52 -0.12 29.68
CA ALA A 82 -9.83 0.27 29.18
C ALA A 82 -10.91 0.38 30.28
N ASP A 83 -10.95 -0.58 31.22
CA ASP A 83 -11.94 -0.58 32.30
C ASP A 83 -11.61 0.43 33.43
N SER A 84 -10.39 0.96 33.44
CA SER A 84 -9.86 1.81 34.53
C SER A 84 -9.79 3.30 34.20
N ASP A 85 -10.03 3.70 32.95
CA ASP A 85 -9.96 5.08 32.50
C ASP A 85 -11.05 5.37 31.46
N GLU A 86 -11.77 6.49 31.63
CA GLU A 86 -12.92 6.82 30.80
C GLU A 86 -12.56 7.00 29.31
N ILE A 87 -11.43 7.63 29.00
CA ILE A 87 -11.03 7.90 27.61
C ILE A 87 -10.55 6.61 26.95
N LEU A 88 -9.77 5.80 27.69
CA LEU A 88 -9.33 4.49 27.19
C LEU A 88 -10.51 3.54 26.99
N GLY A 89 -11.47 3.54 27.91
CA GLY A 89 -12.72 2.78 27.78
C GLY A 89 -13.55 3.21 26.58
N LYS A 90 -13.68 4.52 26.32
CA LYS A 90 -14.35 5.03 25.10
C LYS A 90 -13.67 4.55 23.82
N LEU A 91 -12.35 4.69 23.73
CA LEU A 91 -11.59 4.23 22.56
C LEU A 91 -11.72 2.71 22.38
N TRP A 92 -11.59 1.94 23.46
CA TRP A 92 -11.71 0.49 23.44
C TRP A 92 -13.11 0.04 23.00
N ASN A 93 -14.15 0.69 23.51
CA ASN A 93 -15.54 0.42 23.12
C ASN A 93 -15.75 0.74 21.64
N GLU A 94 -15.22 1.86 21.13
CA GLU A 94 -15.32 2.21 19.72
C GLU A 94 -14.67 1.15 18.83
N VAL A 95 -13.44 0.71 19.13
CA VAL A 95 -12.80 -0.32 18.28
C VAL A 95 -13.43 -1.70 18.45
N SER A 96 -13.94 -2.03 19.64
CA SER A 96 -14.51 -3.37 19.92
C SER A 96 -15.97 -3.51 19.48
N THR A 97 -16.66 -2.40 19.21
CA THR A 97 -18.05 -2.41 18.74
C THR A 97 -18.09 -2.73 17.25
N VAL A 98 -19.00 -3.62 16.86
CA VAL A 98 -19.27 -3.91 15.45
C VAL A 98 -20.43 -3.02 15.01
N PRO A 99 -20.23 -2.08 14.07
CA PRO A 99 -21.31 -1.23 13.56
C PRO A 99 -22.42 -2.04 12.90
N GLU A 100 -23.65 -1.54 12.96
CA GLU A 100 -24.84 -2.21 12.39
C GLU A 100 -24.74 -2.46 10.88
N TRP A 101 -24.02 -1.60 10.15
CA TRP A 101 -23.81 -1.75 8.71
C TRP A 101 -22.78 -2.83 8.33
N VAL A 102 -22.12 -3.47 9.30
CA VAL A 102 -21.13 -4.52 9.02
C VAL A 102 -21.83 -5.84 8.70
N ASP A 103 -21.68 -6.28 7.46
CA ASP A 103 -22.00 -7.63 7.00
C ASP A 103 -20.69 -8.44 6.83
N TRP A 104 -20.50 -9.45 7.67
CA TRP A 104 -19.30 -10.30 7.64
C TRP A 104 -19.19 -11.14 6.36
N ASP A 105 -20.31 -11.57 5.80
CA ASP A 105 -20.30 -12.31 4.53
C ASP A 105 -19.92 -11.36 3.39
N GLN A 106 -20.34 -10.09 3.44
CA GLN A 106 -19.91 -9.05 2.51
C GLN A 106 -18.41 -8.79 2.59
N ILE A 107 -17.87 -8.61 3.80
CA ILE A 107 -16.43 -8.42 4.01
C ILE A 107 -15.64 -9.64 3.52
N GLN A 108 -16.12 -10.86 3.79
CA GLN A 108 -15.47 -12.08 3.31
C GLN A 108 -15.41 -12.13 1.78
N ARG A 109 -16.49 -11.76 1.08
CA ARG A 109 -16.47 -11.62 -0.38
C ARG A 109 -15.51 -10.52 -0.84
N GLY A 110 -15.39 -9.42 -0.09
CA GLY A 110 -14.39 -8.38 -0.32
C GLY A 110 -12.95 -8.89 -0.23
N GLN A 111 -12.64 -9.76 0.73
CA GLN A 111 -11.35 -10.45 0.82
C GLN A 111 -11.14 -11.38 -0.39
N GLN A 112 -12.19 -12.06 -0.87
CA GLN A 112 -12.11 -12.93 -2.05
C GLN A 112 -11.82 -12.17 -3.36
N VAL A 113 -12.29 -10.92 -3.51
CA VAL A 113 -11.86 -10.04 -4.61
C VAL A 113 -10.34 -9.90 -4.62
N VAL A 114 -9.72 -9.77 -3.44
CA VAL A 114 -8.26 -9.68 -3.33
C VAL A 114 -7.57 -10.94 -3.82
N TYR A 115 -8.05 -12.12 -3.44
CA TYR A 115 -7.44 -13.37 -3.86
C TYR A 115 -7.60 -13.63 -5.37
N GLN A 116 -8.75 -13.30 -5.93
CA GLN A 116 -9.00 -13.43 -7.37
C GLN A 116 -8.04 -12.54 -8.19
N PHE A 117 -7.85 -11.29 -7.77
CA PHE A 117 -7.07 -10.27 -8.49
C PHE A 117 -5.73 -9.92 -7.80
N SER A 118 -5.16 -10.86 -7.04
CA SER A 118 -4.05 -10.58 -6.11
C SER A 118 -2.85 -9.91 -6.74
N GLY A 119 -2.43 -10.35 -7.94
CA GLY A 119 -1.34 -9.71 -8.67
C GLY A 119 -1.66 -8.26 -9.00
N GLN A 120 -2.81 -7.99 -9.62
CA GLN A 120 -3.21 -6.66 -10.02
C GLN A 120 -3.41 -5.71 -8.83
N ILE A 121 -3.98 -6.20 -7.72
CA ILE A 121 -4.17 -5.40 -6.51
C ILE A 121 -2.83 -5.09 -5.85
N ILE A 122 -1.91 -6.05 -5.71
CA ILE A 122 -0.59 -5.76 -5.12
C ILE A 122 0.19 -4.73 -5.96
N PHE A 123 0.14 -4.84 -7.30
CA PHE A 123 0.74 -3.82 -8.17
C PHE A 123 0.03 -2.47 -8.07
N GLY A 124 -1.30 -2.48 -7.97
CA GLY A 124 -2.10 -1.28 -7.73
C GLY A 124 -1.75 -0.61 -6.41
N LEU A 125 -1.61 -1.36 -5.32
CA LEU A 125 -1.25 -0.83 -4.01
C LEU A 125 0.16 -0.22 -4.02
N LEU A 126 1.13 -0.88 -4.62
CA LEU A 126 2.50 -0.37 -4.67
C LEU A 126 2.63 0.86 -5.56
N TYR A 127 2.11 0.79 -6.79
CA TYR A 127 2.41 1.81 -7.81
C TYR A 127 1.33 2.86 -7.97
N ASN A 128 0.05 2.54 -7.78
CA ASN A 128 -1.02 3.53 -7.85
C ASN A 128 -1.36 4.14 -6.48
N SER A 129 -1.60 3.30 -5.48
CA SER A 129 -2.01 3.74 -4.15
C SER A 129 -0.87 4.45 -3.41
N LEU A 130 0.21 3.74 -3.12
CA LEU A 130 1.35 4.28 -2.39
C LEU A 130 2.13 5.30 -3.22
N LEU A 131 2.69 4.89 -4.36
CA LEU A 131 3.53 5.79 -5.16
C LEU A 131 2.72 6.90 -5.82
N GLY A 132 1.57 6.58 -6.43
CA GLY A 132 0.69 7.59 -7.03
C GLY A 132 0.09 8.52 -5.98
N GLY A 133 -0.20 8.01 -4.77
CA GLY A 133 -0.62 8.79 -3.62
C GLY A 133 0.39 9.85 -3.16
N MET A 134 1.66 9.76 -3.56
CA MET A 134 2.62 10.85 -3.36
C MET A 134 2.24 12.12 -4.13
N GLY A 135 1.28 12.06 -5.05
CA GLY A 135 0.67 13.26 -5.64
C GLY A 135 -0.12 14.11 -4.65
N ALA A 136 -0.59 13.53 -3.53
CA ALA A 136 -1.32 14.24 -2.47
C ALA A 136 -0.36 15.10 -1.63
N TYR A 137 -0.23 16.37 -2.00
CA TYR A 137 0.88 17.21 -1.52
C TYR A 137 0.85 17.48 -0.01
N ARG A 138 -0.34 17.62 0.60
CA ARG A 138 -0.46 17.81 2.05
C ARG A 138 -0.11 16.55 2.84
N VAL A 139 -0.50 15.37 2.35
CA VAL A 139 -0.11 14.08 2.95
C VAL A 139 1.40 13.92 2.89
N VAL A 140 1.99 14.19 1.73
CA VAL A 140 3.45 14.14 1.53
C VAL A 140 4.21 15.03 2.49
N GLU A 141 3.65 16.17 2.88
CA GLU A 141 4.29 17.09 3.81
C GLU A 141 4.41 16.52 5.23
N THR A 142 3.40 15.76 5.65
CA THR A 142 3.45 14.97 6.88
C THR A 142 4.49 13.86 6.75
N LEU A 143 4.45 13.10 5.66
CA LEU A 143 5.35 11.96 5.45
C LEU A 143 6.82 12.36 5.37
N SER A 144 7.14 13.48 4.70
CA SER A 144 8.49 13.96 4.50
C SER A 144 9.19 14.28 5.83
N ARG A 145 8.45 14.79 6.82
CA ARG A 145 8.95 15.12 8.17
C ARG A 145 9.12 13.94 9.11
N THR A 146 8.57 12.77 8.76
CA THR A 146 8.82 11.55 9.53
C THR A 146 10.22 10.98 9.29
N GLY A 147 10.85 11.31 8.14
CA GLY A 147 12.11 10.69 7.71
C GLY A 147 11.98 9.23 7.26
N GLY A 148 10.79 8.61 7.41
CA GLY A 148 10.60 7.20 7.13
C GLY A 148 10.54 6.84 5.63
N PHE A 149 10.60 7.83 4.72
CA PHE A 149 10.66 7.61 3.27
C PHE A 149 12.06 7.87 2.68
N GLY A 150 13.11 7.85 3.50
CA GLY A 150 14.49 7.79 2.99
C GLY A 150 14.80 6.42 2.40
N VAL A 151 15.57 6.34 1.30
CA VAL A 151 15.84 5.10 0.53
C VAL A 151 16.25 3.89 1.41
N ASN A 152 17.02 4.10 2.47
CA ASN A 152 17.48 3.02 3.35
C ASN A 152 16.41 2.46 4.30
N VAL A 153 15.31 3.18 4.50
CA VAL A 153 14.26 2.86 5.48
C VAL A 153 12.89 2.66 4.86
N THR A 154 12.64 3.24 3.68
CA THR A 154 11.37 3.15 2.95
C THR A 154 10.90 1.72 2.80
N ARG A 155 11.78 0.81 2.35
CA ARG A 155 11.44 -0.61 2.14
C ARG A 155 10.83 -1.26 3.39
N ARG A 156 11.41 -1.00 4.57
CA ARG A 156 10.86 -1.53 5.82
C ARG A 156 9.43 -1.06 6.03
N ARG A 157 9.16 0.23 5.86
CA ARG A 157 7.79 0.78 5.98
C ARG A 157 6.84 0.15 4.95
N LEU A 158 7.30 -0.09 3.72
CA LEU A 158 6.46 -0.73 2.70
C LEU A 158 6.08 -2.15 3.11
N LEU A 159 7.02 -2.89 3.70
CA LEU A 159 6.77 -4.23 4.21
C LEU A 159 5.86 -4.22 5.46
N GLU A 160 5.94 -3.20 6.31
CA GLU A 160 5.03 -3.03 7.45
C GLU A 160 3.59 -2.84 6.95
N THR A 161 3.41 -1.96 5.96
CA THR A 161 2.12 -1.76 5.30
C THR A 161 1.62 -3.04 4.59
N LEU A 162 2.51 -3.79 3.92
CA LEU A 162 2.16 -5.07 3.32
C LEU A 162 1.75 -6.08 4.39
N GLN A 163 2.42 -6.12 5.55
CA GLN A 163 2.04 -6.97 6.67
C GLN A 163 0.61 -6.65 7.13
N HIS A 164 0.28 -5.37 7.38
CA HIS A 164 -1.07 -4.95 7.77
C HIS A 164 -2.11 -5.40 6.75
N PHE A 165 -1.87 -5.14 5.47
CA PHE A 165 -2.74 -5.57 4.38
C PHE A 165 -2.98 -7.08 4.40
N MET A 166 -1.92 -7.88 4.53
CA MET A 166 -2.02 -9.33 4.55
C MET A 166 -2.77 -9.87 5.77
N GLU A 167 -2.60 -9.24 6.94
CA GLU A 167 -3.32 -9.59 8.17
C GLU A 167 -4.80 -9.24 8.11
N VAL A 168 -5.16 -8.15 7.42
CA VAL A 168 -6.55 -7.74 7.18
C VAL A 168 -7.29 -8.72 6.26
N ILE A 169 -6.62 -9.24 5.23
CA ILE A 169 -7.27 -10.11 4.23
C ILE A 169 -7.13 -11.60 4.53
N GLU A 170 -6.39 -11.98 5.57
CA GLU A 170 -5.99 -13.38 5.84
C GLU A 170 -7.20 -14.31 5.84
N ASP A 171 -8.18 -14.02 6.68
CA ASP A 171 -9.52 -14.62 6.67
C ASP A 171 -10.49 -13.72 7.46
N ILE A 172 -11.73 -14.16 7.60
CA ILE A 172 -12.77 -13.36 8.24
C ILE A 172 -12.54 -13.22 9.75
N ASP A 173 -11.90 -14.19 10.40
CA ASP A 173 -11.65 -14.13 11.85
C ASP A 173 -10.45 -13.23 12.15
N ALA A 174 -9.52 -13.07 11.20
CA ALA A 174 -8.41 -12.13 11.32
C ALA A 174 -8.86 -10.67 11.44
N ILE A 175 -9.97 -10.27 10.81
CA ILE A 175 -10.44 -8.87 10.82
C ILE A 175 -11.51 -8.59 11.90
N LYS A 176 -12.17 -9.62 12.44
CA LYS A 176 -13.11 -9.47 13.57
C LYS A 176 -12.41 -8.98 14.85
N PRO A 177 -13.14 -8.40 15.83
CA PRO A 177 -12.56 -7.99 17.11
C PRO A 177 -11.71 -9.08 17.76
N GLY A 178 -10.48 -8.74 18.13
CA GLY A 178 -9.46 -9.66 18.67
C GLY A 178 -8.62 -10.40 17.63
N GLY A 179 -9.02 -10.39 16.36
CA GLY A 179 -8.28 -10.99 15.25
C GLY A 179 -6.99 -10.23 14.90
N LYS A 180 -6.08 -10.88 14.17
CA LYS A 180 -4.75 -10.32 13.87
C LYS A 180 -4.82 -9.00 13.07
N GLY A 181 -5.60 -8.95 12.00
CA GLY A 181 -5.85 -7.75 11.19
C GLY A 181 -6.58 -6.65 11.95
N TYR A 182 -7.50 -7.02 12.85
CA TYR A 182 -8.12 -6.08 13.79
C TYR A 182 -7.08 -5.42 14.70
N VAL A 183 -6.28 -6.21 15.42
CA VAL A 183 -5.26 -5.72 16.35
C VAL A 183 -4.27 -4.82 15.63
N SER A 184 -3.81 -5.24 14.45
CA SER A 184 -2.89 -4.45 13.63
C SER A 184 -3.50 -3.13 13.17
N SER A 185 -4.79 -3.09 12.82
CA SER A 185 -5.49 -1.84 12.49
C SER A 185 -5.54 -0.88 13.69
N VAL A 186 -5.88 -1.37 14.88
CA VAL A 186 -5.89 -0.54 16.10
C VAL A 186 -4.48 -0.03 16.44
N ARG A 187 -3.43 -0.85 16.25
CA ARG A 187 -2.04 -0.40 16.40
C ARG A 187 -1.69 0.72 15.41
N VAL A 188 -2.11 0.62 14.15
CA VAL A 188 -1.91 1.67 13.14
C VAL A 188 -2.67 2.96 13.53
N ARG A 189 -3.90 2.86 14.06
CA ARG A 189 -4.64 4.02 14.59
C ARG A 189 -3.84 4.76 15.68
N LEU A 190 -3.29 4.01 16.65
CA LEU A 190 -2.47 4.56 17.73
C LEU A 190 -1.12 5.12 17.22
N LEU A 191 -0.54 4.50 16.19
CA LEU A 191 0.65 5.03 15.50
C LEU A 191 0.35 6.38 14.83
N HIS A 192 -0.76 6.49 14.10
CA HIS A 192 -1.19 7.73 13.48
C HIS A 192 -1.43 8.84 14.51
N ALA A 193 -2.11 8.53 15.61
CA ALA A 193 -2.26 9.46 16.73
C ALA A 193 -0.90 9.91 17.29
N SER A 194 0.07 9.00 17.41
CA SER A 194 1.40 9.29 17.94
C SER A 194 2.20 10.23 17.02
N VAL A 195 2.12 10.01 15.71
CA VAL A 195 2.73 10.90 14.70
C VAL A 195 2.10 12.28 14.75
N ARG A 196 0.76 12.35 14.78
CA ARG A 196 0.02 13.62 14.85
C ARG A 196 0.40 14.43 16.08
N ARG A 197 0.32 13.81 17.27
CA ARG A 197 0.68 14.43 18.54
C ARG A 197 2.10 15.00 18.51
N ARG A 198 3.05 14.23 17.95
CA ARG A 198 4.44 14.68 17.85
C ARG A 198 4.61 15.89 16.93
N LEU A 199 3.98 15.89 15.76
CA LEU A 199 4.10 17.01 14.82
C LEU A 199 3.44 18.28 15.36
N MET A 200 2.28 18.16 16.00
CA MET A 200 1.61 19.28 16.68
C MET A 200 2.47 19.83 17.82
N GLN A 201 3.10 18.95 18.61
CA GLN A 201 4.04 19.37 19.65
C GLN A 201 5.24 20.13 19.06
N LEU A 202 5.84 19.61 17.99
CA LEU A 202 6.99 20.26 17.34
C LEU A 202 6.64 21.64 16.79
N GLU A 203 5.46 21.79 16.18
CA GLU A 203 4.97 23.08 15.71
C GLU A 203 4.71 24.04 16.87
N HIS A 204 4.12 23.57 17.97
CA HIS A 204 3.92 24.39 19.16
C HIS A 204 5.23 24.87 19.78
N GLU A 205 6.23 23.99 19.87
CA GLU A 205 7.56 24.31 20.39
C GLU A 205 8.37 25.20 19.43
N ASN A 206 8.09 25.13 18.11
CA ASN A 206 8.85 25.81 17.06
C ASN A 206 7.90 26.29 15.94
N PRO A 207 7.20 27.43 16.14
CA PRO A 207 6.24 27.94 15.17
C PRO A 207 6.83 28.09 13.76
N GLY A 208 6.12 27.57 12.75
CA GLY A 208 6.53 27.56 11.35
C GLY A 208 7.27 26.28 10.90
N TYR A 209 7.46 25.29 11.78
CA TYR A 209 8.00 23.97 11.41
C TYR A 209 7.01 23.16 10.54
N PHE A 210 5.72 23.22 10.88
CA PHE A 210 4.60 22.62 10.20
C PHE A 210 3.45 23.63 10.12
N ASP A 211 3.34 24.30 8.97
CA ASP A 211 2.28 25.27 8.68
C ASP A 211 0.89 24.59 8.62
N MET A 212 0.19 24.58 9.76
CA MET A 212 -1.12 23.96 9.89
C MET A 212 -2.23 24.71 9.14
N GLU A 213 -2.05 25.99 8.82
CA GLU A 213 -3.00 26.74 7.99
C GLU A 213 -2.95 26.25 6.54
N LYS A 214 -1.73 25.98 6.05
CA LYS A 214 -1.51 25.50 4.69
C LYS A 214 -1.78 24.00 4.52
N TRP A 215 -1.33 23.20 5.49
CA TRP A 215 -1.32 21.73 5.40
C TRP A 215 -2.47 21.06 6.16
N GLY A 216 -3.19 21.81 7.01
CA GLY A 216 -4.14 21.23 7.96
C GLY A 216 -3.44 20.57 9.15
N VAL A 217 -4.23 19.98 10.05
CA VAL A 217 -3.69 19.18 11.16
C VAL A 217 -3.01 17.93 10.58
N PRO A 218 -1.82 17.52 11.06
CA PRO A 218 -1.18 16.29 10.59
C PRO A 218 -2.10 15.07 10.71
N ILE A 219 -2.19 14.26 9.66
CA ILE A 219 -3.09 13.08 9.60
C ILE A 219 -4.54 13.47 9.99
N ASN A 220 -5.05 14.56 9.41
CA ASN A 220 -6.46 14.93 9.52
C ASN A 220 -7.40 13.95 8.79
N ASP A 221 -8.70 14.19 8.86
CA ASP A 221 -9.70 13.33 8.23
C ASP A 221 -9.59 13.36 6.70
N MET A 222 -9.24 14.50 6.08
CA MET A 222 -8.98 14.59 4.64
C MET A 222 -7.86 13.62 4.21
N HIS A 223 -6.75 13.57 4.96
CA HIS A 223 -5.64 12.65 4.73
C HIS A 223 -6.04 11.19 4.94
N SER A 224 -6.83 10.92 5.99
CA SER A 224 -7.23 9.56 6.38
C SER A 224 -8.23 8.98 5.37
N ILE A 225 -9.23 9.78 4.97
CA ILE A 225 -10.17 9.47 3.89
C ILE A 225 -9.42 9.27 2.59
N GLY A 226 -8.54 10.21 2.21
CA GLY A 226 -7.73 10.10 1.00
C GLY A 226 -6.91 8.81 0.95
N THR A 227 -6.32 8.42 2.08
CA THR A 227 -5.56 7.17 2.21
C THR A 227 -6.44 5.94 2.04
N ILE A 228 -7.60 5.86 2.72
CA ILE A 228 -8.56 4.76 2.51
C ILE A 228 -9.03 4.71 1.06
N SER A 229 -9.34 5.86 0.45
CA SER A 229 -9.76 5.97 -0.96
C SER A 229 -8.72 5.41 -1.92
N VAL A 230 -7.42 5.66 -1.71
CA VAL A 230 -6.39 5.11 -2.60
C VAL A 230 -6.14 3.61 -2.39
N TYR A 231 -6.51 3.03 -1.25
CA TYR A 231 -6.50 1.57 -1.02
C TYR A 231 -7.72 0.86 -1.63
N SER A 232 -8.80 1.59 -1.82
CA SER A 232 -10.11 1.06 -2.19
C SER A 232 -10.57 1.60 -3.55
N VAL A 233 -11.13 2.80 -3.57
CA VAL A 233 -11.76 3.46 -4.71
C VAL A 233 -10.80 3.61 -5.89
N ALA A 234 -9.58 4.10 -5.66
CA ALA A 234 -8.58 4.24 -6.72
C ALA A 234 -8.14 2.88 -7.28
N ILE A 235 -8.10 1.83 -6.46
CA ILE A 235 -7.80 0.48 -6.96
C ILE A 235 -8.87 0.05 -7.95
N VAL A 236 -10.15 0.21 -7.61
CA VAL A 236 -11.28 -0.23 -8.44
C VAL A 236 -11.46 0.61 -9.69
N TYR A 237 -11.39 1.94 -9.59
CA TYR A 237 -11.69 2.83 -10.72
C TYR A 237 -10.47 3.27 -11.53
N LEU A 238 -9.25 3.08 -11.01
CA LEU A 238 -8.03 3.50 -11.70
C LEU A 238 -7.05 2.35 -11.94
N ALA A 239 -6.60 1.67 -10.87
CA ALA A 239 -5.53 0.68 -10.99
C ALA A 239 -5.95 -0.60 -11.72
N LEU A 240 -7.13 -1.15 -11.41
CA LEU A 240 -7.63 -2.36 -12.05
C LEU A 240 -7.99 -2.13 -13.54
N PRO A 241 -8.71 -1.06 -13.93
CA PRO A 241 -8.99 -0.77 -15.34
C PRO A 241 -7.71 -0.55 -16.16
N ARG A 242 -6.70 0.12 -15.59
CA ARG A 242 -5.37 0.28 -16.23
C ARG A 242 -4.62 -1.06 -16.36
N GLN A 243 -5.09 -2.13 -15.73
CA GLN A 243 -4.59 -3.50 -15.91
C GLN A 243 -5.56 -4.41 -16.69
N GLY A 244 -6.64 -3.84 -17.24
CA GLY A 244 -7.64 -4.56 -18.03
C GLY A 244 -8.73 -5.25 -17.20
N VAL A 245 -8.76 -5.05 -15.88
CA VAL A 245 -9.72 -5.67 -14.97
C VAL A 245 -10.85 -4.67 -14.65
N HIS A 246 -12.10 -5.13 -14.77
CA HIS A 246 -13.27 -4.38 -14.33
C HIS A 246 -14.07 -5.27 -13.38
N LEU A 247 -14.27 -4.79 -12.15
CA LEU A 247 -15.08 -5.49 -11.17
C LEU A 247 -16.56 -5.35 -11.52
N THR A 248 -17.35 -6.35 -11.13
CA THR A 248 -18.81 -6.23 -11.09
C THR A 248 -19.24 -5.26 -9.99
N ASP A 249 -20.49 -4.80 -10.03
CA ASP A 249 -21.04 -3.90 -9.00
C ASP A 249 -21.02 -4.57 -7.62
N GLN A 250 -21.34 -5.86 -7.54
CA GLN A 250 -21.26 -6.62 -6.29
C GLN A 250 -19.82 -6.71 -5.76
N GLN A 251 -18.84 -7.06 -6.61
CA GLN A 251 -17.44 -7.11 -6.21
C GLN A 251 -16.92 -5.74 -5.76
N THR A 252 -17.40 -4.66 -6.39
CA THR A 252 -17.07 -3.29 -6.01
C THR A 252 -17.60 -2.96 -4.62
N ALA A 253 -18.89 -3.23 -4.38
CA ALA A 253 -19.52 -3.03 -3.07
C ALA A 253 -18.87 -3.89 -1.98
N ASP A 254 -18.59 -5.16 -2.26
CA ASP A 254 -17.93 -6.08 -1.31
C ASP A 254 -16.50 -5.61 -0.96
N TYR A 255 -15.72 -5.19 -1.96
CA TYR A 255 -14.37 -4.67 -1.74
C TYR A 255 -14.39 -3.35 -0.95
N PHE A 256 -15.35 -2.46 -1.20
CA PHE A 256 -15.49 -1.23 -0.43
C PHE A 256 -15.96 -1.48 0.99
N ALA A 257 -16.85 -2.44 1.23
CA ALA A 257 -17.28 -2.81 2.58
C ALA A 257 -16.09 -3.26 3.46
N LEU A 258 -15.16 -4.05 2.90
CA LEU A 258 -13.90 -4.42 3.57
C LEU A 258 -13.12 -3.19 4.00
N TRP A 259 -12.86 -2.24 3.07
CA TRP A 259 -12.07 -1.05 3.39
C TRP A 259 -12.81 0.00 4.21
N ARG A 260 -14.14 0.03 4.16
CA ARG A 260 -15.00 0.81 5.06
C ARG A 260 -14.81 0.33 6.49
N TYR A 261 -14.81 -0.99 6.71
CA TYR A 261 -14.55 -1.55 8.05
C TYR A 261 -13.11 -1.30 8.53
N VAL A 262 -12.11 -1.42 7.65
CA VAL A 262 -10.73 -1.04 8.00
C VAL A 262 -10.66 0.46 8.34
N GLY A 263 -11.31 1.33 7.58
CA GLY A 263 -11.39 2.77 7.85
C GLY A 263 -11.97 3.08 9.23
N TYR A 264 -13.03 2.36 9.62
CA TYR A 264 -13.63 2.45 10.95
C TYR A 264 -12.63 2.07 12.06
N LEU A 265 -11.93 0.95 11.91
CA LEU A 265 -10.90 0.52 12.86
C LEU A 265 -9.72 1.50 12.96
N LEU A 266 -9.41 2.21 11.87
CA LEU A 266 -8.38 3.25 11.83
C LEU A 266 -8.83 4.61 12.40
N GLY A 267 -10.10 4.76 12.78
CA GLY A 267 -10.65 6.02 13.30
C GLY A 267 -10.96 7.06 12.22
N THR A 268 -11.07 6.65 10.96
CA THR A 268 -11.44 7.51 9.83
C THR A 268 -12.96 7.64 9.73
N PRO A 269 -13.54 8.81 9.41
CA PRO A 269 -14.95 8.91 9.03
C PRO A 269 -15.24 8.01 7.81
N VAL A 270 -16.32 7.22 7.83
CA VAL A 270 -16.57 6.17 6.81
C VAL A 270 -17.91 6.26 6.08
N ASP A 271 -18.77 7.21 6.45
CA ASP A 271 -20.11 7.33 5.85
C ASP A 271 -20.07 7.75 4.37
N TRP A 272 -18.99 8.43 3.97
CA TRP A 272 -18.74 8.74 2.57
C TRP A 272 -18.56 7.51 1.67
N MET A 273 -18.29 6.33 2.25
CA MET A 273 -18.13 5.06 1.55
C MET A 273 -19.33 4.12 1.82
N ALA A 274 -20.48 4.63 2.27
CA ALA A 274 -21.63 3.78 2.53
C ALA A 274 -22.17 3.10 1.25
N THR A 275 -22.04 3.74 0.09
CA THR A 275 -22.25 3.11 -1.23
C THR A 275 -21.07 3.34 -2.18
N PRO A 276 -20.90 2.50 -3.22
CA PRO A 276 -19.90 2.72 -4.26
C PRO A 276 -19.97 4.08 -4.95
N GLU A 277 -21.18 4.60 -5.15
CA GLU A 277 -21.42 5.88 -5.80
C GLU A 277 -20.90 7.02 -4.92
N GLN A 278 -21.25 7.02 -3.63
CA GLN A 278 -20.75 8.01 -2.66
C GLN A 278 -19.23 7.94 -2.53
N ALA A 279 -18.67 6.72 -2.46
CA ALA A 279 -17.24 6.50 -2.37
C ALA A 279 -16.49 7.09 -3.56
N LYS A 280 -17.03 6.88 -4.77
CA LYS A 280 -16.51 7.41 -6.02
C LYS A 280 -16.56 8.94 -6.04
N VAL A 281 -17.71 9.52 -5.71
CA VAL A 281 -17.92 10.97 -5.71
C VAL A 281 -16.94 11.67 -4.76
N LEU A 282 -16.82 11.22 -3.51
CA LEU A 282 -15.90 11.87 -2.58
C LEU A 282 -14.43 11.66 -3.01
N TRP A 283 -14.06 10.48 -3.50
CA TRP A 283 -12.71 10.26 -4.02
C TRP A 283 -12.39 11.21 -5.19
N GLU A 284 -13.31 11.41 -6.13
CA GLU A 284 -13.14 12.34 -7.24
C GLU A 284 -13.01 13.80 -6.77
N SER A 285 -13.83 14.20 -5.79
CA SER A 285 -13.71 15.51 -5.11
C SER A 285 -12.36 15.74 -4.44
N ILE A 286 -11.90 14.76 -3.66
CA ILE A 286 -10.59 14.81 -3.00
C ILE A 286 -9.47 14.80 -4.05
N ALA A 287 -9.59 14.02 -5.11
CA ALA A 287 -8.58 13.95 -6.16
C ALA A 287 -8.39 15.30 -6.87
N VAL A 288 -9.49 16.05 -7.12
CA VAL A 288 -9.44 17.42 -7.65
C VAL A 288 -8.76 18.38 -6.68
N SER A 289 -9.03 18.26 -5.37
CA SER A 289 -8.50 19.18 -4.35
C SER A 289 -7.03 18.91 -4.01
N GLU A 290 -6.65 17.64 -3.86
CA GLU A 290 -5.43 17.26 -3.16
C GLU A 290 -4.29 16.78 -4.07
N ILE A 291 -4.55 16.36 -5.31
CA ILE A 291 -3.47 15.84 -6.17
C ILE A 291 -2.79 17.00 -6.90
N ALA A 292 -1.73 17.52 -6.29
CA ALA A 292 -0.91 18.61 -6.80
C ALA A 292 0.57 18.38 -6.48
N PRO A 293 1.29 17.51 -7.23
CA PRO A 293 2.66 17.09 -6.91
C PRO A 293 3.61 18.23 -6.56
N SER A 294 4.29 18.09 -5.43
CA SER A 294 5.29 19.04 -4.91
C SER A 294 6.72 18.54 -5.09
N LYS A 295 7.73 19.33 -4.72
CA LYS A 295 9.12 18.85 -4.66
C LYS A 295 9.28 17.65 -3.71
N ASN A 296 8.60 17.68 -2.57
CA ASN A 296 8.60 16.54 -1.63
C ASN A 296 7.92 15.32 -2.26
N SER A 297 6.90 15.51 -3.10
CA SER A 297 6.24 14.42 -3.82
C SER A 297 7.21 13.71 -4.75
N GLN A 298 8.02 14.47 -5.48
CA GLN A 298 9.05 13.92 -6.37
C GLN A 298 10.10 13.12 -5.61
N ILE A 299 10.57 13.64 -4.47
CA ILE A 299 11.56 12.98 -3.61
C ILE A 299 11.02 11.63 -3.11
N LEU A 300 9.83 11.62 -2.50
CA LEU A 300 9.25 10.43 -1.91
C LEU A 300 8.94 9.36 -2.96
N ALA A 301 8.33 9.76 -4.09
CA ALA A 301 8.02 8.83 -5.19
C ALA A 301 9.29 8.17 -5.76
N ASN A 302 10.36 8.95 -5.98
CA ASN A 302 11.62 8.40 -6.46
C ASN A 302 12.33 7.54 -5.43
N ASN A 303 12.28 7.89 -4.14
CA ASN A 303 12.84 7.07 -3.06
C ASN A 303 12.16 5.70 -2.96
N ILE A 304 10.83 5.61 -3.20
CA ILE A 304 10.12 4.32 -3.27
C ILE A 304 10.70 3.45 -4.39
N LEU A 305 10.80 4.00 -5.61
CA LEU A 305 11.32 3.25 -6.76
C LEU A 305 12.77 2.82 -6.56
N THR A 306 13.61 3.69 -5.99
CA THR A 306 15.00 3.38 -5.71
C THR A 306 15.13 2.32 -4.62
N ALA A 307 14.33 2.39 -3.54
CA ALA A 307 14.37 1.41 -2.45
C ALA A 307 13.90 0.01 -2.85
N GLU A 308 13.03 -0.10 -3.87
CA GLU A 308 12.52 -1.38 -4.37
C GLU A 308 13.31 -1.92 -5.57
N ALA A 309 14.18 -1.12 -6.18
CA ALA A 309 14.96 -1.52 -7.34
C ALA A 309 16.01 -2.57 -6.98
N ARG A 310 16.08 -3.64 -7.78
CA ARG A 310 17.09 -4.72 -7.66
C ARG A 310 17.10 -5.39 -6.27
N VAL A 311 15.95 -5.40 -5.61
CA VAL A 311 15.78 -6.09 -4.33
C VAL A 311 15.03 -7.41 -4.53
N PRO A 312 15.35 -8.48 -3.77
CA PRO A 312 14.60 -9.72 -3.82
C PRO A 312 13.09 -9.53 -3.50
N PRO A 313 12.20 -10.43 -3.98
CA PRO A 313 12.50 -11.64 -4.76
C PRO A 313 12.69 -11.41 -6.26
N LEU A 314 12.10 -10.35 -6.80
CA LEU A 314 12.02 -10.17 -8.25
C LEU A 314 13.27 -9.49 -8.84
N ASN A 315 14.04 -8.76 -8.02
CA ASN A 315 15.26 -8.04 -8.44
C ASN A 315 15.03 -7.19 -9.71
N LEU A 316 13.87 -6.56 -9.82
CA LEU A 316 13.47 -5.82 -11.01
C LEU A 316 14.31 -4.55 -11.16
N PRO A 317 14.72 -4.21 -12.39
CA PRO A 317 15.40 -2.95 -12.64
C PRO A 317 14.43 -1.78 -12.45
N ARG A 318 14.97 -0.65 -12.01
CA ARG A 318 14.19 0.55 -11.67
C ARG A 318 13.28 1.02 -12.80
N GLU A 319 13.68 0.81 -14.05
CA GLU A 319 12.93 1.20 -15.24
C GLU A 319 11.66 0.36 -15.45
N VAL A 320 11.62 -0.88 -14.97
CA VAL A 320 10.39 -1.70 -14.94
C VAL A 320 9.45 -1.17 -13.86
N LEU A 321 9.97 -0.77 -12.70
CA LEU A 321 9.18 -0.14 -11.64
C LEU A 321 8.59 1.20 -12.11
N ALA A 322 9.38 2.00 -12.83
CA ALA A 322 8.92 3.22 -13.47
C ALA A 322 7.85 2.93 -14.53
N ALA A 323 8.01 1.87 -15.34
CA ALA A 323 6.98 1.43 -16.29
C ALA A 323 5.64 1.07 -15.61
N HIS A 324 5.68 0.47 -14.43
CA HIS A 324 4.46 0.27 -13.62
C HIS A 324 3.85 1.60 -13.15
N ALA A 325 4.66 2.51 -12.61
CA ALA A 325 4.17 3.83 -12.19
C ALA A 325 3.49 4.60 -13.34
N TYR A 326 4.11 4.62 -14.53
CA TYR A 326 3.52 5.23 -15.72
C TYR A 326 2.24 4.52 -16.19
N ARG A 327 2.23 3.18 -16.16
CA ARG A 327 1.05 2.41 -16.57
C ARG A 327 -0.14 2.67 -15.66
N LEU A 328 0.07 2.73 -14.35
CA LEU A 328 -0.99 2.79 -13.36
C LEU A 328 -1.38 4.22 -12.96
N ASN A 329 -0.52 5.22 -13.15
CA ASN A 329 -0.81 6.63 -12.84
C ASN A 329 -0.99 7.52 -14.07
N GLY A 330 -0.55 7.08 -15.25
CA GLY A 330 -0.56 7.88 -16.47
C GLY A 330 0.70 8.72 -16.64
N ASP A 331 0.94 9.18 -17.87
CA ASP A 331 2.17 9.91 -18.23
C ASP A 331 2.27 11.28 -17.51
N GLU A 332 1.16 11.98 -17.30
CA GLU A 332 1.13 13.32 -16.69
C GLU A 332 1.53 13.28 -15.21
N LEU A 333 0.88 12.44 -14.40
CA LEU A 333 1.18 12.35 -12.97
C LEU A 333 2.54 11.73 -12.71
N ALA A 334 2.91 10.66 -13.43
CA ALA A 334 4.23 10.06 -13.29
C ALA A 334 5.35 11.07 -13.67
N GLY A 335 5.13 11.89 -14.71
CA GLY A 335 6.04 12.98 -15.06
C GLY A 335 6.10 14.08 -14.00
N ALA A 336 4.97 14.50 -13.45
CA ALA A 336 4.90 15.51 -12.39
C ALA A 336 5.54 15.04 -11.06
N LEU A 337 5.52 13.72 -10.80
CA LEU A 337 6.26 13.06 -9.72
C LEU A 337 7.76 12.92 -10.02
N GLY A 338 8.25 13.44 -11.15
CA GLY A 338 9.67 13.44 -11.50
C GLY A 338 10.24 12.04 -11.71
N ILE A 339 9.42 11.09 -12.18
CA ILE A 339 9.87 9.72 -12.47
C ILE A 339 10.38 9.67 -13.90
N ASP A 340 11.56 9.06 -14.11
CA ASP A 340 12.14 8.92 -15.44
C ASP A 340 11.22 8.15 -16.40
N LYS A 341 11.03 8.72 -17.60
CA LYS A 341 10.14 8.13 -18.60
C LYS A 341 10.71 6.80 -19.10
N PRO A 342 9.98 5.68 -18.92
CA PRO A 342 10.44 4.36 -19.33
C PRO A 342 10.36 4.23 -20.85
N SER A 343 11.37 3.60 -21.44
CA SER A 343 11.37 3.29 -22.87
C SER A 343 10.30 2.25 -23.24
N LEU A 344 9.96 2.18 -24.52
CA LEU A 344 8.91 1.30 -25.04
C LEU A 344 9.14 -0.17 -24.67
N ARG A 345 10.39 -0.62 -24.57
CA ARG A 345 10.73 -1.99 -24.13
C ARG A 345 10.19 -2.32 -22.74
N PHE A 346 10.35 -1.41 -21.78
CA PHE A 346 9.92 -1.63 -20.40
C PHE A 346 8.41 -1.46 -20.25
N ARG A 347 7.82 -0.53 -21.01
CA ARG A 347 6.36 -0.44 -21.14
C ARG A 347 5.79 -1.75 -21.68
N ALA A 348 6.38 -2.34 -22.72
CA ALA A 348 5.94 -3.62 -23.29
C ALA A 348 6.02 -4.78 -22.29
N ILE A 349 7.08 -4.85 -21.47
CA ILE A 349 7.19 -5.84 -20.38
C ILE A 349 6.01 -5.73 -19.42
N VAL A 350 5.70 -4.52 -18.95
CA VAL A 350 4.58 -4.29 -18.04
C VAL A 350 3.23 -4.62 -18.70
N TRP A 351 3.06 -4.28 -19.97
CA TRP A 351 1.86 -4.65 -20.73
C TRP A 351 1.66 -6.18 -20.82
N LEU A 352 2.72 -6.92 -21.15
CA LEU A 352 2.69 -8.38 -21.20
C LEU A 352 2.40 -8.97 -19.81
N GLN A 353 2.96 -8.39 -18.75
CA GLN A 353 2.66 -8.78 -17.38
C GLN A 353 1.17 -8.56 -17.04
N CYS A 354 0.60 -7.40 -17.38
CA CYS A 354 -0.82 -7.11 -17.18
C CYS A 354 -1.70 -8.11 -17.95
N ALA A 355 -1.38 -8.40 -19.22
CA ALA A 355 -2.11 -9.37 -20.03
C ALA A 355 -2.05 -10.79 -19.43
N PHE A 356 -0.88 -11.21 -18.93
CA PHE A 356 -0.73 -12.48 -18.24
C PHE A 356 -1.56 -12.56 -16.96
N LEU A 357 -1.50 -11.52 -16.11
CA LEU A 357 -2.29 -11.46 -14.89
C LEU A 357 -3.79 -11.41 -15.18
N PHE A 358 -4.22 -10.72 -16.24
CA PHE A 358 -5.60 -10.70 -16.69
C PHE A 358 -6.10 -12.13 -16.97
N LEU A 359 -5.36 -12.91 -17.76
CA LEU A 359 -5.71 -14.31 -18.05
C LEU A 359 -5.75 -15.17 -16.78
N LEU A 360 -4.79 -14.99 -15.86
CA LEU A 360 -4.74 -15.73 -14.60
C LEU A 360 -5.92 -15.39 -13.67
N SER A 361 -6.35 -14.13 -13.62
CA SER A 361 -7.42 -13.69 -12.72
C SER A 361 -8.82 -14.00 -13.27
N TYR A 362 -9.02 -13.91 -14.59
CA TYR A 362 -10.30 -14.27 -15.22
C TYR A 362 -10.52 -15.78 -15.34
N SER A 363 -9.46 -16.58 -15.34
CA SER A 363 -9.58 -18.05 -15.25
C SER A 363 -9.87 -18.55 -13.83
N TYR A 364 -9.71 -17.71 -12.80
CA TYR A 364 -9.89 -18.09 -11.40
C TYR A 364 -11.26 -18.74 -11.10
N PRO A 365 -12.41 -18.19 -11.52
CA PRO A 365 -13.71 -18.76 -11.21
C PRO A 365 -13.95 -20.14 -11.86
N TRP A 366 -13.20 -20.47 -12.92
CA TRP A 366 -13.28 -21.75 -13.62
C TRP A 366 -12.41 -22.84 -13.00
N LEU A 367 -11.58 -22.49 -12.02
CA LEU A 367 -10.78 -23.46 -11.28
C LEU A 367 -11.66 -24.23 -10.28
N PRO A 368 -11.45 -25.54 -10.11
CA PRO A 368 -12.04 -26.28 -9.00
C PRO A 368 -11.72 -25.63 -7.64
N THR A 369 -12.65 -25.68 -6.69
CA THR A 369 -12.51 -25.03 -5.36
C THR A 369 -11.22 -25.38 -4.64
N HIS A 370 -10.75 -26.63 -4.72
CA HIS A 370 -9.49 -27.04 -4.10
C HIS A 370 -8.26 -26.35 -4.73
N MET A 371 -8.31 -26.05 -6.04
CA MET A 371 -7.26 -25.31 -6.74
C MET A 371 -7.28 -23.82 -6.40
N GLN A 372 -8.47 -23.23 -6.23
CA GLN A 372 -8.63 -21.85 -5.76
C GLN A 372 -7.99 -21.69 -4.37
N LYS A 373 -8.39 -22.53 -3.40
CA LYS A 373 -7.79 -22.57 -2.06
C LYS A 373 -6.28 -22.77 -2.07
N ARG A 374 -5.77 -23.65 -2.96
CA ARG A 374 -4.32 -23.85 -3.11
C ARG A 374 -3.61 -22.62 -3.65
N ARG A 375 -4.22 -21.88 -4.59
CA ARG A 375 -3.68 -20.62 -5.13
C ARG A 375 -3.67 -19.55 -4.04
N GLU A 376 -4.76 -19.41 -3.29
CA GLU A 376 -4.87 -18.51 -2.13
C GLU A 376 -3.77 -18.81 -1.11
N GLN A 377 -3.61 -20.07 -0.71
CA GLN A 377 -2.60 -20.47 0.27
C GLN A 377 -1.18 -20.20 -0.22
N LYS A 378 -0.90 -20.41 -1.51
CA LYS A 378 0.41 -20.07 -2.11
C LYS A 378 0.67 -18.57 -2.07
N PHE A 379 -0.34 -17.76 -2.35
CA PHE A 379 -0.23 -16.30 -2.26
C PHE A 379 0.05 -15.86 -0.82
N LYS A 380 -0.71 -16.35 0.16
CA LYS A 380 -0.48 -16.11 1.60
C LYS A 380 0.93 -16.49 2.03
N THR A 381 1.37 -17.70 1.67
CA THR A 381 2.71 -18.20 2.00
C THR A 381 3.81 -17.35 1.38
N PHE A 382 3.64 -16.94 0.12
CA PHE A 382 4.61 -16.07 -0.56
C PHE A 382 4.68 -14.68 0.07
N ALA A 383 3.53 -14.07 0.37
CA ALA A 383 3.50 -12.77 1.03
C ALA A 383 4.11 -12.81 2.44
N ASN A 384 3.77 -13.83 3.23
CA ASN A 384 4.38 -14.07 4.55
C ASN A 384 5.90 -14.24 4.43
N PHE A 385 6.36 -15.03 3.45
CA PHE A 385 7.79 -15.17 3.18
C PHE A 385 8.46 -13.84 2.79
N MET A 386 7.82 -13.00 1.97
CA MET A 386 8.36 -11.67 1.63
C MET A 386 8.47 -10.75 2.86
N VAL A 387 7.48 -10.77 3.75
CA VAL A 387 7.45 -9.93 4.95
C VAL A 387 8.46 -10.40 5.98
N HIS A 388 8.54 -11.71 6.26
CA HIS A 388 9.28 -12.24 7.41
C HIS A 388 10.68 -12.80 7.09
N SER A 389 11.01 -13.05 5.82
CA SER A 389 12.32 -13.63 5.47
C SER A 389 13.44 -12.58 5.48
N LYS A 390 14.28 -12.59 6.51
CA LYS A 390 15.50 -11.74 6.58
C LYS A 390 16.42 -11.94 5.37
N LYS A 391 16.48 -13.16 4.82
CA LYS A 391 17.26 -13.50 3.62
C LYS A 391 16.81 -12.72 2.37
N MET A 392 15.54 -12.30 2.33
CA MET A 392 14.94 -11.56 1.21
C MET A 392 14.82 -10.06 1.49
N GLY A 393 15.47 -9.57 2.55
CA GLY A 393 15.30 -8.19 3.01
C GLY A 393 13.94 -7.93 3.64
N GLY A 394 13.28 -8.97 4.15
CA GLY A 394 12.08 -8.89 4.99
C GLY A 394 12.39 -8.33 6.38
N ILE A 395 11.35 -7.99 7.13
CA ILE A 395 11.43 -7.40 8.48
C ILE A 395 11.96 -8.41 9.51
N GLY A 396 11.72 -9.71 9.28
CA GLY A 396 11.99 -10.75 10.27
C GLY A 396 10.74 -11.04 11.09
N ASP A 397 10.82 -10.79 12.39
CA ASP A 397 9.70 -10.99 13.30
C ASP A 397 8.53 -10.04 12.95
N PRO A 398 7.26 -10.44 13.17
CA PRO A 398 6.11 -9.59 12.91
C PRO A 398 6.25 -8.22 13.56
N THR A 399 6.02 -7.16 12.78
CA THR A 399 6.00 -5.80 13.33
C THR A 399 4.73 -5.59 14.15
N THR A 400 4.82 -4.73 15.16
CA THR A 400 3.67 -4.18 15.87
C THR A 400 3.50 -2.70 15.60
N PHE A 401 3.93 -2.26 14.40
CA PHE A 401 3.77 -0.88 13.91
C PHE A 401 4.37 0.15 14.88
N GLU A 402 5.58 -0.17 15.35
CA GLU A 402 6.32 0.68 16.27
C GLU A 402 6.54 2.07 15.69
N PHE A 403 6.45 3.11 16.54
CA PHE A 403 6.73 4.47 16.10
C PHE A 403 8.24 4.72 16.00
N GLN A 404 8.87 4.13 14.97
CA GLN A 404 10.33 4.12 14.79
C GLN A 404 10.88 5.43 14.20
N TYR A 405 10.09 6.08 13.34
CA TYR A 405 10.48 7.26 12.56
C TYR A 405 9.89 8.52 13.20
N LEU A 406 10.48 8.93 14.32
CA LEU A 406 10.04 10.08 15.10
C LEU A 406 10.42 11.39 14.39
N PRO A 407 9.46 12.26 14.02
CA PRO A 407 9.76 13.59 13.49
C PRO A 407 10.64 14.41 14.45
N ARG A 408 11.56 15.18 13.86
CA ARG A 408 12.48 16.08 14.58
C ARG A 408 12.61 17.41 13.84
N LEU A 409 13.02 18.44 14.58
CA LEU A 409 13.41 19.71 13.96
C LEU A 409 14.48 19.50 12.90
N GLY A 410 14.28 20.12 11.75
CA GLY A 410 15.16 19.97 10.58
C GLY A 410 15.08 18.62 9.87
N MET A 411 14.31 17.64 10.37
CA MET A 411 14.13 16.36 9.68
C MET A 411 13.22 16.54 8.47
N LEU A 412 13.80 16.39 7.29
CA LEU A 412 13.10 16.31 6.03
C LEU A 412 13.69 15.15 5.22
N THR A 413 12.83 14.35 4.61
CA THR A 413 13.26 13.27 3.74
C THR A 413 13.95 13.86 2.51
N GLU A 414 15.21 13.49 2.29
CA GLU A 414 15.99 13.91 1.13
C GLU A 414 15.93 12.87 0.01
N LEU A 415 16.24 13.29 -1.22
CA LEU A 415 16.38 12.39 -2.35
C LEU A 415 17.58 11.47 -2.12
N GLY A 416 17.31 10.17 -2.01
CA GLY A 416 18.37 9.19 -1.86
C GLY A 416 19.04 8.90 -3.19
N VAL A 417 20.36 8.82 -3.15
CA VAL A 417 21.18 8.37 -4.27
C VAL A 417 21.52 6.90 -4.04
N ASP A 418 21.27 6.04 -5.02
CA ASP A 418 21.72 4.65 -4.95
C ASP A 418 23.23 4.58 -5.16
N LYS A 419 23.97 4.58 -4.05
CA LYS A 419 25.44 4.51 -4.06
C LYS A 419 25.97 3.24 -4.75
N LYS A 420 25.19 2.14 -4.81
CA LYS A 420 25.58 0.95 -5.56
C LYS A 420 25.40 1.16 -7.06
N GLN A 421 24.35 1.85 -7.47
CA GLN A 421 24.13 2.21 -8.87
C GLN A 421 25.16 3.23 -9.36
N GLU A 422 25.53 4.23 -8.54
CA GLU A 422 26.66 5.12 -8.83
C GLU A 422 27.99 4.36 -8.90
N ALA A 423 28.25 3.42 -7.99
CA ALA A 423 29.46 2.59 -8.00
C ALA A 423 29.52 1.65 -9.23
N GLU A 424 28.40 1.07 -9.64
CA GLU A 424 28.31 0.25 -10.85
C GLU A 424 28.42 1.08 -12.14
N GLN A 425 27.81 2.27 -12.18
CA GLN A 425 27.91 3.18 -13.32
C GLN A 425 29.33 3.74 -13.47
N SER A 426 29.97 4.16 -12.38
CA SER A 426 31.36 4.61 -12.36
C SER A 426 32.36 3.49 -12.67
N ALA A 427 32.09 2.24 -12.23
CA ALA A 427 32.89 1.08 -12.62
C ALA A 427 32.68 0.68 -14.10
N SER A 428 31.47 0.84 -14.64
CA SER A 428 31.16 0.53 -16.05
C SER A 428 31.68 1.56 -17.05
N ALA A 429 31.90 2.81 -16.61
CA ALA A 429 32.48 3.87 -17.43
C ALA A 429 33.97 3.63 -17.78
N GLY A 430 34.65 2.71 -17.08
CA GLY A 430 36.06 2.37 -17.30
C GLY A 430 36.32 1.11 -18.14
N PHE A 431 35.29 0.32 -18.50
CA PHE A 431 35.47 -0.92 -19.27
C PHE A 431 34.29 -1.14 -20.23
N SER A 432 34.50 -0.89 -21.52
CA SER A 432 33.60 -1.35 -22.57
C SER A 432 33.71 -2.88 -22.69
N LYS A 433 32.80 -3.60 -22.05
CA LYS A 433 32.57 -5.03 -22.34
C LYS A 433 31.13 -5.24 -22.84
N PRO A 434 30.93 -6.09 -23.87
CA PRO A 434 29.63 -6.32 -24.44
C PRO A 434 28.71 -7.00 -23.41
N MET A 435 27.51 -6.44 -23.31
CA MET A 435 26.46 -6.76 -22.35
C MET A 435 25.86 -8.16 -22.61
N ILE A 436 26.50 -9.21 -22.11
CA ILE A 436 26.00 -10.61 -22.19
C ILE A 436 25.23 -11.01 -20.90
N THR A 437 25.28 -10.21 -19.84
CA THR A 437 24.64 -10.51 -18.54
C THR A 437 23.16 -10.13 -18.43
N LEU A 438 22.64 -9.26 -19.31
CA LEU A 438 21.24 -8.82 -19.25
C LEU A 438 20.25 -9.85 -19.84
N GLY A 439 20.74 -10.72 -20.74
CA GLY A 439 19.94 -11.81 -21.32
C GLY A 439 19.42 -12.80 -20.27
N LYS A 440 20.15 -13.01 -19.17
CA LYS A 440 19.71 -13.89 -18.07
C LYS A 440 18.61 -13.28 -17.21
N ALA A 441 18.55 -11.95 -17.05
CA ALA A 441 17.48 -11.29 -16.27
C ALA A 441 16.15 -11.24 -17.04
N VAL A 442 16.22 -10.96 -18.35
CA VAL A 442 15.04 -10.98 -19.24
C VAL A 442 14.55 -12.40 -19.45
N LEU A 443 15.45 -13.37 -19.58
CA LEU A 443 15.08 -14.78 -19.62
C LEU A 443 14.52 -15.21 -18.27
N VAL A 444 15.06 -14.84 -17.10
CA VAL A 444 14.50 -15.24 -15.80
C VAL A 444 13.13 -14.61 -15.53
N VAL A 445 12.87 -13.34 -15.84
CA VAL A 445 11.51 -12.76 -15.66
C VAL A 445 10.51 -13.32 -16.68
N GLY A 446 10.97 -13.60 -17.91
CA GLY A 446 10.19 -14.26 -18.95
C GLY A 446 10.04 -15.78 -18.77
N THR A 447 10.93 -16.45 -18.05
CA THR A 447 10.96 -17.93 -17.86
C THR A 447 10.61 -18.36 -16.44
N THR A 448 10.66 -17.54 -15.39
CA THR A 448 10.01 -17.92 -14.13
C THR A 448 8.51 -17.69 -14.22
N ALA A 449 8.05 -16.64 -14.90
CA ALA A 449 6.63 -16.49 -15.25
C ALA A 449 6.24 -17.41 -16.42
N GLY A 450 7.06 -17.46 -17.48
CA GLY A 450 6.77 -18.24 -18.69
C GLY A 450 7.14 -19.73 -18.63
N ALA A 451 8.10 -20.19 -17.82
CA ALA A 451 8.35 -21.62 -17.61
C ALA A 451 7.51 -22.18 -16.46
N VAL A 452 7.06 -21.38 -15.48
CA VAL A 452 5.94 -21.82 -14.61
C VAL A 452 4.66 -21.91 -15.44
N ALA A 453 4.41 -21.00 -16.38
CA ALA A 453 3.30 -21.10 -17.33
C ALA A 453 3.46 -22.25 -18.34
N ALA A 454 4.64 -22.47 -18.93
CA ALA A 454 4.87 -23.53 -19.92
C ALA A 454 4.98 -24.92 -19.29
N VAL A 455 5.60 -25.07 -18.11
CA VAL A 455 5.60 -26.35 -17.37
C VAL A 455 4.21 -26.66 -16.80
N SER A 456 3.41 -25.64 -16.47
CA SER A 456 2.00 -25.85 -16.09
C SER A 456 1.14 -26.18 -17.31
N LEU A 457 1.32 -25.55 -18.48
CA LEU A 457 0.62 -25.92 -19.71
C LEU A 457 0.99 -27.34 -20.19
N VAL A 458 2.26 -27.72 -20.09
CA VAL A 458 2.75 -29.06 -20.49
C VAL A 458 2.30 -30.15 -19.50
N ARG A 459 2.10 -29.82 -18.21
CA ARG A 459 1.46 -30.72 -17.24
C ARG A 459 -0.07 -30.73 -17.32
N PHE A 460 -0.69 -29.67 -17.83
CA PHE A 460 -2.15 -29.55 -18.03
C PHE A 460 -2.64 -30.28 -19.29
N VAL A 461 -1.77 -30.51 -20.29
CA VAL A 461 -2.13 -31.12 -21.59
C VAL A 461 -1.59 -32.56 -21.77
N GLY A 462 -0.87 -33.14 -20.81
CA GLY A 462 -0.64 -34.59 -20.77
C GLY A 462 0.14 -35.19 -21.94
N VAL A 463 1.09 -34.47 -22.56
CA VAL A 463 1.93 -35.02 -23.64
C VAL A 463 3.26 -35.52 -23.09
N SER A 464 3.41 -36.83 -23.02
CA SER A 464 4.56 -37.54 -22.46
C SER A 464 5.67 -37.78 -23.50
N SER A 465 6.49 -36.77 -23.81
CA SER A 465 7.86 -36.97 -24.33
C SER A 465 8.54 -35.64 -24.68
N ILE A 466 9.44 -35.14 -23.82
CA ILE A 466 10.42 -34.11 -24.21
C ILE A 466 11.83 -34.55 -23.72
N PRO A 467 12.90 -34.35 -24.50
CA PRO A 467 14.20 -34.97 -24.28
C PRO A 467 14.92 -34.48 -23.01
N ARG A 468 15.66 -35.40 -22.35
CA ARG A 468 16.30 -35.23 -21.03
C ARG A 468 17.27 -34.05 -20.87
N HIS A 469 17.73 -33.41 -21.95
CA HIS A 469 18.69 -32.30 -21.86
C HIS A 469 18.05 -30.94 -21.52
N LEU A 470 16.72 -30.78 -21.63
CA LEU A 470 16.00 -29.58 -21.19
C LEU A 470 15.57 -29.64 -19.71
N LEU A 471 15.50 -30.84 -19.12
CA LEU A 471 15.14 -31.04 -17.71
C LEU A 471 16.29 -30.73 -16.73
N SER A 472 17.54 -30.87 -17.18
CA SER A 472 18.72 -30.73 -16.31
C SER A 472 18.95 -29.28 -15.82
N ALA A 473 18.55 -28.27 -16.60
CA ALA A 473 18.65 -26.87 -16.20
C ALA A 473 17.58 -26.45 -15.16
N VAL A 474 16.41 -27.11 -15.16
CA VAL A 474 15.32 -26.85 -14.20
C VAL A 474 15.54 -27.63 -12.90
N LEU A 475 16.13 -28.83 -12.97
CA LEU A 475 16.46 -29.65 -11.80
C LEU A 475 17.64 -29.08 -10.99
N ALA A 476 18.56 -28.34 -11.62
CA ALA A 476 19.67 -27.69 -10.92
C ALA A 476 19.24 -26.56 -9.96
N GLN A 477 18.00 -26.06 -10.06
CA GLN A 477 17.42 -25.10 -9.11
C GLN A 477 16.61 -25.77 -7.98
N GLN A 478 16.29 -27.07 -8.10
CA GLN A 478 15.55 -27.83 -7.08
C GLN A 478 16.45 -28.40 -5.96
N SER A 479 17.78 -28.45 -6.16
CA SER A 479 18.72 -28.96 -5.14
C SER A 479 18.94 -28.05 -3.94
N LEU A 480 18.36 -26.84 -3.91
CA LEU A 480 18.37 -25.92 -2.77
C LEU A 480 17.06 -25.93 -1.96
N ILE A 481 16.07 -26.71 -2.39
CA ILE A 481 14.75 -26.84 -1.72
C ILE A 481 14.63 -28.20 -0.99
N TRP A 482 15.59 -29.12 -1.17
CA TRP A 482 15.60 -30.45 -0.57
C TRP A 482 16.95 -30.84 0.07
N ALA A 483 17.60 -29.91 0.77
CA ALA A 483 18.58 -30.27 1.78
C ALA A 483 17.89 -30.13 3.14
N GLU A 484 17.82 -31.25 3.86
CA GLU A 484 17.15 -31.46 5.16
C GLU A 484 17.35 -30.35 6.19
#